data_AF-A0A4Q3I232-F1
#
_entry.id   AF-A0A4Q3I232-F1
#
_cell.length_a   1.000
_cell.length_b   1.000
_cell.length_c   1.000
_cell.angle_alpha   90.00
_cell.angle_beta   90.00
_cell.angle_gamma   90.00
#
_symmetry.space_group_name_H-M   'P 1'
#
loop_
_entity.id
_entity.type
_entity.pdbx_description
1 polymer ?
#
loop_
_entity_poly.entity_id
_entity_poly.type
_entity_poly.pdbx_seq_one_letter_code
_entity_poly.pdbx_strand_id
1 'polypeptide(L)'
;DPSLGRGSYIFNPTIEGIEQAGGLLLIGANPRYEASVLNARIRKRFRRGNFPIGVIGEVSELRYAYDYLGAGPDSLAELSSGSNSFAEKLRGVKNPMIIVGQGALSRPDGLAILQAAAKLAGSVGALTDEWNGFGVLHTAASRVGGLDLGFVPGAKGANAATMLKSMDVLFLLGADEMEFSTKYAKFTVYIGSHGDNGAHTADVILPAATYTEKSGTWVNTEGRVQMGNRAGFAPGEAREDWAIIRALSDVLGKKLPFDSLYALRAKLYADYPHFADLDEIATGSVNDIATLGLKSGELSKGGFTTPIKDFYLTNPIARASAVMAECSALARNNFQVAAE
;
A
#
# COMPACT_ATOMS: atom_id res chain seq x y z
N ASP A 1 7.69 -0.80 -8.39
CA ASP A 1 8.83 -1.61 -8.82
C ASP A 1 10.02 -1.19 -7.97
N PRO A 2 10.58 -2.08 -7.13
CA PRO A 2 11.72 -1.77 -6.26
C PRO A 2 12.98 -1.34 -7.00
N SER A 3 13.13 -1.68 -8.30
CA SER A 3 14.27 -1.25 -9.13
C SER A 3 14.30 0.26 -9.38
N LEU A 4 13.20 0.97 -9.10
CA LEU A 4 13.09 2.43 -9.21
C LEU A 4 13.61 3.17 -7.97
N GLY A 5 14.19 2.45 -7.00
CA GLY A 5 14.69 3.01 -5.75
C GLY A 5 13.61 3.06 -4.67
N ARG A 6 14.04 3.02 -3.40
CA ARG A 6 13.13 2.90 -2.26
C ARG A 6 12.23 4.12 -2.10
N GLY A 7 12.71 5.29 -2.50
CA GLY A 7 11.91 6.52 -2.51
C GLY A 7 10.64 6.37 -3.36
N SER A 8 10.67 5.58 -4.43
CA SER A 8 9.55 5.49 -5.37
C SER A 8 8.30 4.82 -4.80
N TYR A 9 8.39 4.17 -3.64
CA TYR A 9 7.29 3.40 -3.08
C TYR A 9 7.08 3.57 -1.59
N ILE A 10 7.82 4.43 -0.88
CA ILE A 10 7.51 4.72 0.53
C ILE A 10 6.85 6.09 0.68
N PHE A 11 6.31 6.35 1.87
CA PHE A 11 5.84 7.65 2.30
C PHE A 11 7.02 8.46 2.84
N ASN A 12 7.84 9.00 1.93
CA ASN A 12 9.08 9.71 2.27
C ASN A 12 8.92 10.92 3.22
N PRO A 13 7.81 11.69 3.20
CA PRO A 13 7.65 12.82 4.12
C PRO A 13 7.61 12.43 5.59
N THR A 14 7.43 11.13 5.91
CA THR A 14 7.13 10.57 7.23
C THR A 14 5.79 11.03 7.80
N ILE A 15 5.16 10.20 8.62
CA ILE A 15 3.87 10.51 9.26
C ILE A 15 3.99 11.76 10.16
N GLU A 16 5.16 11.98 10.74
CA GLU A 16 5.46 13.18 11.51
C GLU A 16 5.66 14.42 10.64
N GLY A 17 6.37 14.29 9.53
CA GLY A 17 6.66 15.40 8.61
C GLY A 17 5.43 15.99 7.93
N ILE A 18 4.28 15.31 7.93
CA ILE A 18 2.97 15.93 7.56
C ILE A 18 2.75 17.26 8.28
N GLU A 19 3.22 17.38 9.52
CA GLU A 19 3.07 18.61 10.31
C GLU A 19 3.93 19.78 9.81
N GLN A 20 4.96 19.50 9.02
CA GLN A 20 5.87 20.48 8.43
C GLN A 20 5.47 20.87 7.00
N ALA A 21 4.53 20.15 6.39
CA ALA A 21 4.11 20.40 5.02
C ALA A 21 3.38 21.74 4.87
N GLY A 22 3.65 22.49 3.81
CA GLY A 22 3.00 23.77 3.52
C GLY A 22 1.74 23.64 2.66
N GLY A 23 1.62 22.55 1.91
CA GLY A 23 0.46 22.24 1.07
C GLY A 23 0.46 20.76 0.69
N LEU A 24 -0.68 20.27 0.20
CA LEU A 24 -0.90 18.85 -0.08
C LEU A 24 -1.65 18.65 -1.39
N LEU A 25 -1.18 17.71 -2.21
CA LEU A 25 -1.91 17.13 -3.31
C LEU A 25 -2.14 15.64 -3.07
N LEU A 26 -3.39 15.20 -3.11
CA LEU A 26 -3.78 13.79 -3.08
C LEU A 26 -4.08 13.32 -4.51
N ILE A 27 -3.44 12.24 -4.95
CA ILE A 27 -3.63 11.65 -6.28
C ILE A 27 -4.10 10.19 -6.13
N GLY A 28 -5.37 9.94 -6.42
CA GLY A 28 -5.98 8.61 -6.34
C GLY A 28 -5.90 7.96 -4.95
N ALA A 29 -5.86 8.79 -3.90
CA ALA A 29 -5.74 8.37 -2.52
C ALA A 29 -6.94 8.87 -1.70
N ASN A 30 -7.54 7.98 -0.92
CA ASN A 30 -8.50 8.34 0.12
C ASN A 30 -7.91 8.02 1.51
N PRO A 31 -7.08 8.91 2.08
CA PRO A 31 -6.39 8.62 3.33
C PRO A 31 -7.36 8.38 4.49
N ARG A 32 -8.60 8.89 4.43
CA ARG A 32 -9.60 8.64 5.48
C ARG A 32 -9.89 7.14 5.66
N TYR A 33 -9.97 6.39 4.56
CA TYR A 33 -10.26 4.96 4.61
C TYR A 33 -9.02 4.09 4.43
N GLU A 34 -8.01 4.57 3.70
CA GLU A 34 -6.80 3.80 3.41
C GLU A 34 -5.78 3.85 4.57
N ALA A 35 -5.74 4.96 5.32
CA ALA A 35 -4.86 5.13 6.49
C ALA A 35 -5.42 6.19 7.45
N SER A 36 -6.48 5.85 8.19
CA SER A 36 -7.28 6.82 8.94
C SER A 36 -6.49 7.68 9.95
N VAL A 37 -5.44 7.13 10.56
CA VAL A 37 -4.56 7.87 11.48
C VAL A 37 -3.71 8.89 10.70
N LEU A 38 -3.22 8.54 9.51
CA LEU A 38 -2.53 9.47 8.62
C LEU A 38 -3.47 10.61 8.21
N ASN A 39 -4.73 10.31 7.88
CA ASN A 39 -5.75 11.34 7.63
C ASN A 39 -5.97 12.26 8.84
N ALA A 40 -5.95 11.71 10.06
CA ALA A 40 -6.03 12.52 11.27
C ALA A 40 -4.82 13.45 11.43
N ARG A 41 -3.61 13.04 11.02
CA ARG A 41 -2.42 13.91 10.97
C ARG A 41 -2.56 15.02 9.92
N ILE A 42 -3.09 14.70 8.74
CA ILE A 42 -3.43 15.71 7.72
C ILE A 42 -4.44 16.71 8.27
N ARG A 43 -5.51 16.23 8.93
CA ARG A 43 -6.51 17.10 9.56
C ARG A 43 -5.88 17.98 10.66
N LYS A 44 -4.98 17.42 11.48
CA LYS A 44 -4.24 18.20 12.49
C LYS A 44 -3.45 19.32 11.83
N ARG A 45 -2.74 19.04 10.73
CA ARG A 45 -2.00 20.07 9.97
C ARG A 45 -2.94 21.10 9.34
N PHE A 46 -4.03 20.68 8.72
CA PHE A 46 -5.05 21.55 8.14
C PHE A 46 -5.62 22.54 9.15
N ARG A 47 -5.92 22.08 10.37
CA ARG A 47 -6.45 22.93 11.45
C ARG A 47 -5.50 24.04 11.92
N ARG A 48 -4.21 23.98 11.58
CA ARG A 48 -3.25 25.08 11.84
C ARG A 48 -3.40 26.24 10.85
N GLY A 49 -4.25 26.11 9.82
CA GLY A 49 -4.45 27.12 8.78
C GLY A 49 -3.37 27.09 7.70
N ASN A 50 -3.58 27.87 6.64
CA ASN A 50 -2.65 28.05 5.52
C ASN A 50 -2.07 26.72 5.00
N PHE A 51 -2.96 25.81 4.62
CA PHE A 51 -2.61 24.49 4.12
C PHE A 51 -3.54 24.13 2.95
N PRO A 52 -3.24 24.59 1.72
CA PRO A 52 -4.03 24.23 0.55
C PRO A 52 -3.94 22.71 0.34
N ILE A 53 -5.11 22.08 0.18
CA ILE A 53 -5.24 20.66 -0.11
C ILE A 53 -5.97 20.52 -1.44
N GLY A 54 -5.37 19.79 -2.38
CA GLY A 54 -5.94 19.47 -3.69
C GLY A 54 -6.19 17.98 -3.80
N VAL A 55 -7.26 17.58 -4.50
CA VAL A 55 -7.61 16.18 -4.71
C VAL A 55 -7.82 15.91 -6.20
N ILE A 56 -7.07 14.95 -6.73
CA ILE A 56 -7.39 14.28 -7.99
C ILE A 56 -7.81 12.84 -7.68
N GLY A 57 -9.05 12.48 -7.99
CA GLY A 57 -9.59 11.15 -7.76
C GLY A 57 -11.08 11.17 -7.45
N GLU A 58 -11.54 10.21 -6.65
CA GLU A 58 -12.93 10.13 -6.24
C GLU A 58 -13.29 11.25 -5.25
N VAL A 59 -14.41 11.93 -5.48
CA VAL A 59 -14.97 12.91 -4.54
C VAL A 59 -15.36 12.18 -3.26
N SER A 60 -14.77 12.58 -2.13
CA SER A 60 -15.03 11.93 -0.84
C SER A 60 -14.94 12.91 0.32
N GLU A 61 -15.64 12.62 1.41
CA GLU A 61 -15.59 13.42 2.64
C GLU A 61 -14.32 13.07 3.44
N LEU A 62 -13.33 13.99 3.48
CA LEU A 62 -12.03 13.74 4.13
C LEU A 62 -11.92 14.26 5.57
N ARG A 63 -12.98 14.89 6.10
CA ARG A 63 -13.03 15.60 7.41
C ARG A 63 -12.26 16.92 7.44
N TYR A 64 -12.00 17.49 6.27
CA TYR A 64 -11.44 18.82 6.03
C TYR A 64 -11.78 19.26 4.60
N ALA A 65 -11.79 20.57 4.36
CA ALA A 65 -12.03 21.12 3.04
C ALA A 65 -10.82 20.90 2.11
N TYR A 66 -11.09 20.77 0.82
CA TYR A 66 -10.08 20.64 -0.23
C TYR A 66 -10.59 21.21 -1.55
N ASP A 67 -9.67 21.56 -2.44
CA ASP A 67 -9.94 21.91 -3.82
C ASP A 67 -10.05 20.61 -4.63
N TYR A 68 -11.23 20.32 -5.19
CA TYR A 68 -11.39 19.21 -6.10
C TYR A 68 -10.86 19.60 -7.49
N LEU A 69 -9.83 18.90 -7.95
CA LEU A 69 -9.11 19.23 -9.19
C LEU A 69 -9.53 18.36 -10.37
N GLY A 70 -10.18 17.23 -10.09
CA GLY A 70 -10.80 16.36 -11.09
C GLY A 70 -10.61 14.87 -10.78
N ALA A 71 -11.05 14.01 -11.69
CA ALA A 71 -11.28 12.60 -11.37
C ALA A 71 -10.09 11.68 -11.64
N GLY A 72 -9.14 12.05 -12.48
CA GLY A 72 -8.19 11.08 -13.05
C GLY A 72 -6.98 11.69 -13.76
N PRO A 73 -6.34 10.92 -14.68
CA PRO A 73 -5.08 11.29 -15.30
C PRO A 73 -5.09 12.61 -16.08
N ASP A 74 -6.22 12.98 -16.69
CA ASP A 74 -6.35 14.25 -17.43
C ASP A 74 -6.07 15.46 -16.52
N SER A 75 -6.62 15.49 -15.31
CA SER A 75 -6.39 16.55 -14.33
C SER A 75 -4.94 16.59 -13.81
N LEU A 76 -4.28 15.43 -13.74
CA LEU A 76 -2.86 15.35 -13.42
C LEU A 76 -1.99 15.94 -14.55
N ALA A 77 -2.38 15.69 -15.80
CA ALA A 77 -1.72 16.29 -16.96
C ALA A 77 -1.93 17.82 -16.99
N GLU A 78 -3.13 18.31 -16.71
CA GLU A 78 -3.45 19.75 -16.62
C GLU A 78 -2.66 20.48 -15.52
N LEU A 79 -2.47 19.86 -14.35
CA LEU A 79 -1.58 20.41 -13.32
C LEU A 79 -0.14 20.48 -13.80
N SER A 80 0.32 19.45 -14.50
CA SER A 80 1.70 19.34 -14.98
C SER A 80 1.99 20.33 -16.11
N SER A 81 1.00 20.65 -16.95
CA SER A 81 1.11 21.64 -18.03
C SER A 81 0.95 23.08 -17.55
N GLY A 82 0.51 23.31 -16.30
CA GLY A 82 0.21 24.63 -15.76
C GLY A 82 -1.18 25.17 -16.15
N SER A 83 -2.04 24.34 -16.76
CA SER A 83 -3.42 24.72 -17.10
C SER A 83 -4.30 24.87 -15.85
N ASN A 84 -3.92 24.21 -14.75
CA ASN A 84 -4.57 24.32 -13.45
C ASN A 84 -3.66 25.07 -12.44
N SER A 85 -4.21 26.09 -11.78
CA SER A 85 -3.48 27.00 -10.90
C SER A 85 -3.08 26.41 -9.55
N PHE A 86 -3.55 25.20 -9.19
CA PHE A 86 -3.18 24.58 -7.92
C PHE A 86 -1.68 24.25 -7.84
N ALA A 87 -1.02 23.97 -8.97
CA ALA A 87 0.44 23.78 -9.01
C ALA A 87 1.20 25.05 -8.56
N GLU A 88 0.69 26.25 -8.85
CA GLU A 88 1.26 27.51 -8.34
C GLU A 88 1.07 27.65 -6.83
N LYS A 89 -0.09 27.21 -6.29
CA LYS A 89 -0.30 27.20 -4.83
C LYS A 89 0.73 26.31 -4.14
N LEU A 90 1.09 25.16 -4.74
CA LEU A 90 2.13 24.28 -4.21
C LEU A 90 3.53 24.88 -4.32
N ARG A 91 3.86 25.55 -5.44
CA ARG A 91 5.14 26.29 -5.57
C ARG A 91 5.29 27.41 -4.54
N GLY A 92 4.17 28.04 -4.16
CA GLY A 92 4.15 29.15 -3.21
C GLY A 92 4.30 28.77 -1.73
N VAL A 93 4.38 27.48 -1.39
CA VAL A 93 4.47 27.02 0.00
C VAL A 93 5.80 26.31 0.27
N LYS A 94 6.27 26.40 1.52
CA LYS A 94 7.43 25.60 1.98
C LYS A 94 7.01 24.13 2.14
N ASN A 95 7.87 23.19 1.77
CA ASN A 95 7.65 21.75 1.94
C ASN A 95 6.30 21.27 1.35
N PRO A 96 6.05 21.45 0.03
CA PRO A 96 4.86 20.91 -0.59
C PRO A 96 4.90 19.38 -0.58
N MET A 97 3.74 18.75 -0.41
CA MET A 97 3.61 17.29 -0.29
C MET A 97 2.67 16.75 -1.37
N ILE A 98 3.05 15.64 -1.98
CA ILE A 98 2.24 14.90 -2.95
C ILE A 98 2.09 13.46 -2.44
N ILE A 99 0.85 12.99 -2.30
CA ILE A 99 0.53 11.62 -1.89
C ILE A 99 -0.14 10.91 -3.05
N VAL A 100 0.45 9.80 -3.50
CA VAL A 100 -0.11 8.93 -4.55
C VAL A 100 -0.65 7.66 -3.91
N GLY A 101 -1.93 7.38 -4.12
CA GLY A 101 -2.63 6.24 -3.54
C GLY A 101 -2.77 5.05 -4.46
N GLN A 102 -3.21 3.93 -3.91
CA GLN A 102 -3.36 2.68 -4.68
C GLN A 102 -4.49 2.76 -5.72
N GLY A 103 -5.44 3.69 -5.57
CA GLY A 103 -6.49 3.93 -6.58
C GLY A 103 -5.95 4.48 -7.91
N ALA A 104 -4.80 5.15 -7.87
CA ALA A 104 -4.04 5.53 -9.05
C ALA A 104 -3.10 4.40 -9.50
N LEU A 105 -2.37 3.78 -8.57
CA LEU A 105 -1.27 2.87 -8.89
C LEU A 105 -1.69 1.44 -9.29
N SER A 106 -2.89 1.00 -8.92
CA SER A 106 -3.37 -0.35 -9.25
C SER A 106 -3.92 -0.48 -10.69
N ARG A 107 -3.92 0.62 -11.45
CA ARG A 107 -4.37 0.66 -12.84
C ARG A 107 -3.30 0.10 -13.79
N PRO A 108 -3.68 -0.31 -15.02
CA PRO A 108 -2.71 -0.74 -16.03
C PRO A 108 -1.63 0.32 -16.35
N ASP A 109 -1.98 1.61 -16.26
CA ASP A 109 -1.09 2.76 -16.47
C ASP A 109 -0.47 3.31 -15.17
N GLY A 110 -0.53 2.54 -14.06
CA GLY A 110 -0.05 2.98 -12.75
C GLY A 110 1.40 3.48 -12.72
N LEU A 111 2.28 2.88 -13.53
CA LEU A 111 3.67 3.35 -13.67
C LEU A 111 3.76 4.73 -14.33
N ALA A 112 2.97 4.98 -15.38
CA ALA A 112 2.93 6.27 -16.05
C ALA A 112 2.37 7.37 -15.12
N ILE A 113 1.36 7.02 -14.31
CA ILE A 113 0.80 7.93 -13.30
C ILE A 113 1.84 8.25 -12.22
N LEU A 114 2.58 7.25 -11.73
CA LEU A 114 3.64 7.45 -10.74
C LEU A 114 4.75 8.38 -11.30
N GLN A 115 5.16 8.18 -12.55
CA GLN A 115 6.14 9.03 -13.24
C GLN A 115 5.63 10.47 -13.40
N ALA A 116 4.37 10.66 -13.80
CA ALA A 116 3.77 11.99 -13.92
C ALA A 116 3.70 12.71 -12.56
N ALA A 117 3.31 12.00 -11.49
CA ALA A 117 3.30 12.55 -10.13
C ALA A 117 4.72 12.91 -9.64
N ALA A 118 5.72 12.08 -9.94
CA ALA A 118 7.12 12.34 -9.59
C ALA A 118 7.67 13.57 -10.35
N LYS A 119 7.34 13.71 -11.64
CA LYS A 119 7.67 14.89 -12.43
C LYS A 119 7.06 16.16 -11.84
N LEU A 120 5.78 16.09 -11.42
CA LEU A 120 5.11 17.20 -10.75
C LEU A 120 5.77 17.54 -9.41
N ALA A 121 6.19 16.54 -8.62
CA ALA A 121 6.90 16.76 -7.36
C ALA A 121 8.17 17.60 -7.55
N GLY A 122 8.96 17.29 -8.59
CA GLY A 122 10.13 18.08 -8.95
C GLY A 122 9.79 19.52 -9.37
N SER A 123 8.70 19.72 -10.12
CA SER A 123 8.33 21.05 -10.63
C SER A 123 7.66 21.98 -9.61
N VAL A 124 7.19 21.44 -8.48
CA VAL A 124 6.58 22.23 -7.40
C VAL A 124 7.49 22.45 -6.20
N GLY A 125 8.75 22.00 -6.25
CA GLY A 125 9.68 22.13 -5.12
C GLY A 125 9.42 21.16 -3.98
N ALA A 126 8.77 20.03 -4.25
CA ALA A 126 8.56 18.96 -3.26
C ALA A 126 9.81 18.09 -3.06
N LEU A 127 10.85 18.26 -3.87
CA LEU A 127 12.09 17.50 -3.81
C LEU A 127 13.27 18.46 -3.59
N THR A 128 13.83 18.43 -2.38
CA THR A 128 14.99 19.22 -1.95
C THR A 128 15.88 18.36 -1.04
N ASP A 129 17.09 18.82 -0.74
CA ASP A 129 18.00 18.07 0.14
C ASP A 129 17.45 17.91 1.57
N GLU A 130 16.62 18.86 2.03
CA GLU A 130 16.01 18.85 3.37
C GLU A 130 14.57 18.32 3.40
N TRP A 131 13.94 18.11 2.23
CA TRP A 131 12.53 17.73 2.14
C TRP A 131 12.25 16.80 0.96
N ASN A 132 11.79 15.59 1.26
CA ASN A 132 11.22 14.65 0.30
C ASN A 132 9.70 14.58 0.47
N GLY A 133 9.00 15.48 -0.22
CA GLY A 133 7.56 15.66 -0.20
C GLY A 133 6.74 14.63 -0.98
N PHE A 134 7.39 13.68 -1.64
CA PHE A 134 6.70 12.67 -2.45
C PHE A 134 6.42 11.41 -1.63
N GLY A 135 5.16 11.01 -1.50
CA GLY A 135 4.78 9.82 -0.73
C GLY A 135 3.85 8.88 -1.48
N VAL A 136 4.10 7.58 -1.36
CA VAL A 136 3.15 6.55 -1.79
C VAL A 136 2.39 6.02 -0.58
N LEU A 137 1.05 6.04 -0.67
CA LEU A 137 0.16 5.53 0.36
C LEU A 137 -0.22 4.08 0.06
N HIS A 138 0.09 3.17 0.97
CA HIS A 138 -0.25 1.75 0.87
C HIS A 138 -1.51 1.40 1.66
N THR A 139 -2.23 0.40 1.18
CA THR A 139 -3.44 -0.15 1.82
C THR A 139 -3.22 -1.50 2.50
N ALA A 140 -2.03 -2.08 2.37
CA ALA A 140 -1.69 -3.39 2.92
C ALA A 140 -0.36 -3.36 3.69
N ALA A 141 -0.36 -3.90 4.91
CA ALA A 141 0.80 -3.90 5.81
C ALA A 141 1.98 -4.76 5.32
N SER A 142 1.75 -5.68 4.37
CA SER A 142 2.80 -6.50 3.78
C SER A 142 3.52 -5.84 2.60
N ARG A 143 2.99 -4.72 2.08
CA ARG A 143 3.41 -4.18 0.78
C ARG A 143 4.84 -3.64 0.80
N VAL A 144 5.15 -2.74 1.73
CA VAL A 144 6.48 -2.11 1.78
C VAL A 144 7.55 -3.15 2.10
N GLY A 145 7.33 -4.01 3.10
CA GLY A 145 8.27 -5.09 3.41
C GLY A 145 8.49 -6.04 2.22
N GLY A 146 7.43 -6.40 1.48
CA GLY A 146 7.58 -7.18 0.25
C GLY A 146 8.39 -6.45 -0.83
N LEU A 147 8.16 -5.15 -1.02
CA LEU A 147 8.92 -4.34 -1.98
C LEU A 147 10.40 -4.20 -1.57
N ASP A 148 10.69 -4.03 -0.28
CA ASP A 148 12.04 -3.99 0.28
C ASP A 148 12.81 -5.29 -0.01
N LEU A 149 12.12 -6.43 -0.01
CA LEU A 149 12.68 -7.75 -0.34
C LEU A 149 12.77 -8.02 -1.85
N GLY A 150 12.37 -7.07 -2.70
CA GLY A 150 12.26 -7.32 -4.13
C GLY A 150 11.19 -8.35 -4.51
N PHE A 151 10.17 -8.55 -3.66
CA PHE A 151 9.09 -9.53 -3.86
C PHE A 151 8.07 -9.04 -4.91
N VAL A 152 8.58 -8.91 -6.13
CA VAL A 152 7.85 -8.57 -7.35
C VAL A 152 8.14 -9.63 -8.41
N PRO A 153 7.30 -9.75 -9.46
CA PRO A 153 7.59 -10.65 -10.57
C PRO A 153 8.95 -10.31 -11.19
N GLY A 154 9.85 -11.30 -11.25
CA GLY A 154 11.15 -11.15 -11.90
C GLY A 154 11.05 -11.07 -13.43
N ALA A 155 12.19 -11.06 -14.12
CA ALA A 155 12.20 -11.12 -15.58
C ALA A 155 11.47 -12.38 -16.08
N LYS A 156 10.40 -12.20 -16.87
CA LYS A 156 9.43 -13.24 -17.31
C LYS A 156 8.42 -13.73 -16.26
N GLY A 157 8.41 -13.15 -15.07
CA GLY A 157 7.38 -13.40 -14.06
C GLY A 157 6.03 -12.83 -14.49
N ALA A 158 4.95 -13.54 -14.19
CA ALA A 158 3.59 -13.06 -14.38
C ALA A 158 3.20 -12.08 -13.26
N ASN A 159 2.38 -11.06 -13.56
CA ASN A 159 1.76 -10.26 -12.51
C ASN A 159 0.65 -11.05 -11.80
N ALA A 160 0.16 -10.54 -10.67
CA ALA A 160 -0.83 -11.24 -9.84
C ALA A 160 -2.15 -11.54 -10.59
N ALA A 161 -2.61 -10.65 -11.47
CA ALA A 161 -3.82 -10.87 -12.26
C ALA A 161 -3.65 -12.00 -13.30
N THR A 162 -2.48 -12.09 -13.93
CA THR A 162 -2.12 -13.20 -14.83
C THR A 162 -1.92 -14.49 -14.05
N MET A 163 -1.28 -14.44 -12.88
CA MET A 163 -1.08 -15.62 -12.03
C MET A 163 -2.40 -16.30 -11.65
N LEU A 164 -3.46 -15.52 -11.36
CA LEU A 164 -4.79 -16.06 -11.06
C LEU A 164 -5.41 -16.87 -12.21
N LYS A 165 -5.00 -16.61 -13.46
CA LYS A 165 -5.61 -17.17 -14.67
C LYS A 165 -4.82 -18.32 -15.28
N SER A 166 -3.50 -18.28 -15.21
CA SER A 166 -2.68 -19.15 -16.08
C SER A 166 -1.71 -20.06 -15.35
N MET A 167 -1.69 -20.08 -14.01
CA MET A 167 -0.75 -20.93 -13.27
C MET A 167 -1.24 -22.37 -13.19
N ASP A 168 -0.32 -23.32 -13.38
CA ASP A 168 -0.56 -24.73 -13.07
C ASP A 168 -0.65 -24.95 -11.55
N VAL A 169 0.21 -24.24 -10.79
CA VAL A 169 0.20 -24.22 -9.33
C VAL A 169 0.21 -22.77 -8.83
N LEU A 170 -0.77 -22.38 -8.02
CA LEU A 170 -0.92 -21.05 -7.46
C LEU A 170 -0.84 -21.11 -5.93
N PHE A 171 0.12 -20.40 -5.34
CA PHE A 171 0.17 -20.19 -3.89
C PHE A 171 -0.46 -18.84 -3.53
N LEU A 172 -1.43 -18.88 -2.62
CA LEU A 172 -2.09 -17.71 -2.04
C LEU A 172 -1.66 -17.58 -0.59
N LEU A 173 -0.66 -16.73 -0.31
CA LEU A 173 -0.22 -16.45 1.06
C LEU A 173 -1.09 -15.34 1.68
N GLY A 174 -2.17 -15.73 2.34
CA GLY A 174 -3.15 -14.82 2.96
C GLY A 174 -3.77 -13.83 1.96
N ALA A 175 -3.86 -14.22 0.70
CA ALA A 175 -4.28 -13.36 -0.40
C ALA A 175 -5.77 -13.55 -0.67
N ASP A 176 -6.57 -12.57 -0.23
CA ASP A 176 -8.04 -12.59 -0.36
C ASP A 176 -8.61 -11.37 -1.13
N GLU A 177 -7.79 -10.35 -1.38
CA GLU A 177 -8.18 -9.11 -2.09
C GLU A 177 -7.94 -9.20 -3.62
N MET A 178 -8.28 -10.33 -4.23
CA MET A 178 -8.07 -10.58 -5.67
C MET A 178 -9.40 -10.89 -6.38
N GLU A 179 -9.43 -10.72 -7.71
CA GLU A 179 -10.62 -10.99 -8.53
C GLU A 179 -10.79 -12.50 -8.82
N PHE A 180 -11.22 -13.24 -7.80
CA PHE A 180 -11.36 -14.69 -7.86
C PHE A 180 -12.48 -15.19 -8.79
N SER A 181 -13.45 -14.35 -9.16
CA SER A 181 -14.50 -14.74 -10.12
C SER A 181 -13.93 -15.08 -11.51
N THR A 182 -12.71 -14.63 -11.80
CA THR A 182 -11.99 -14.89 -13.05
C THR A 182 -10.80 -15.83 -12.88
N LYS A 183 -10.70 -16.56 -11.77
CA LYS A 183 -9.62 -17.51 -11.51
C LYS A 183 -9.75 -18.75 -12.41
N TYR A 184 -8.66 -19.07 -13.10
CA TYR A 184 -8.51 -20.28 -13.91
C TYR A 184 -7.24 -21.08 -13.58
N ALA A 185 -6.46 -20.61 -12.59
CA ALA A 185 -5.31 -21.38 -12.09
C ALA A 185 -5.75 -22.75 -11.58
N LYS A 186 -4.97 -23.79 -11.94
CA LYS A 186 -5.37 -25.20 -11.83
C LYS A 186 -5.34 -25.69 -10.39
N PHE A 187 -4.15 -25.84 -9.80
CA PHE A 187 -3.98 -26.32 -8.43
C PHE A 187 -3.61 -25.16 -7.50
N THR A 188 -4.43 -24.89 -6.50
CA THR A 188 -4.32 -23.72 -5.64
C THR A 188 -4.10 -24.11 -4.19
N VAL A 189 -3.01 -23.61 -3.61
CA VAL A 189 -2.66 -23.78 -2.20
C VAL A 189 -2.87 -22.45 -1.49
N TYR A 190 -3.83 -22.41 -0.56
CA TYR A 190 -4.04 -21.25 0.29
C TYR A 190 -3.34 -21.44 1.63
N ILE A 191 -2.47 -20.49 2.00
CA ILE A 191 -1.77 -20.43 3.28
C ILE A 191 -2.29 -19.21 4.02
N GLY A 192 -3.20 -19.38 4.97
CA GLY A 192 -3.84 -18.25 5.63
C GLY A 192 -4.58 -18.64 6.90
N SER A 193 -5.09 -17.64 7.61
CA SER A 193 -5.68 -17.81 8.94
C SER A 193 -7.20 -17.87 8.94
N HIS A 194 -7.85 -17.35 7.89
CA HIS A 194 -9.30 -17.26 7.78
C HIS A 194 -9.77 -17.86 6.45
N GLY A 195 -10.95 -18.48 6.47
CA GLY A 195 -11.61 -18.96 5.26
C GLY A 195 -12.44 -17.84 4.63
N ASP A 196 -11.94 -17.24 3.57
CA ASP A 196 -12.62 -16.20 2.81
C ASP A 196 -12.43 -16.44 1.29
N ASN A 197 -12.54 -15.41 0.44
CA ASN A 197 -12.43 -15.48 -1.01
C ASN A 197 -11.31 -16.39 -1.53
N GLY A 198 -10.08 -16.24 -1.02
CA GLY A 198 -8.93 -17.03 -1.48
C GLY A 198 -9.05 -18.50 -1.09
N ALA A 199 -9.41 -18.76 0.16
CA ALA A 199 -9.57 -20.12 0.70
C ALA A 199 -10.71 -20.89 0.00
N HIS A 200 -11.81 -20.23 -0.33
CA HIS A 200 -12.95 -20.87 -1.03
C HIS A 200 -12.60 -21.39 -2.42
N THR A 201 -11.52 -20.91 -3.03
CA THR A 201 -11.07 -21.35 -4.36
C THR A 201 -9.87 -22.30 -4.33
N ALA A 202 -9.44 -22.71 -3.13
CA ALA A 202 -8.25 -23.51 -2.93
C ALA A 202 -8.54 -25.02 -2.98
N ASP A 203 -7.59 -25.77 -3.54
CA ASP A 203 -7.60 -27.23 -3.52
C ASP A 203 -6.99 -27.77 -2.21
N VAL A 204 -6.02 -27.03 -1.66
CA VAL A 204 -5.37 -27.33 -0.37
C VAL A 204 -5.30 -26.07 0.47
N ILE A 205 -5.67 -26.20 1.75
CA ILE A 205 -5.56 -25.14 2.74
C ILE A 205 -4.51 -25.55 3.78
N LEU A 206 -3.54 -24.68 4.00
CA LEU A 206 -2.54 -24.81 5.06
C LEU A 206 -2.81 -23.72 6.12
N PRO A 207 -3.31 -24.08 7.31
CA PRO A 207 -3.74 -23.10 8.31
C PRO A 207 -2.54 -22.35 8.90
N ALA A 208 -2.54 -21.02 8.75
CA ALA A 208 -1.48 -20.13 9.22
C ALA A 208 -1.93 -19.29 10.43
N ALA A 209 -0.96 -18.89 11.25
CA ALA A 209 -1.17 -18.01 12.40
C ALA A 209 -1.60 -16.59 11.99
N THR A 210 -2.49 -15.98 12.79
CA THR A 210 -2.84 -14.55 12.65
C THR A 210 -1.69 -13.64 13.12
N TYR A 211 -1.80 -12.33 12.92
CA TYR A 211 -0.75 -11.38 13.32
C TYR A 211 -0.51 -11.31 14.84
N THR A 212 -1.49 -11.68 15.67
CA THR A 212 -1.37 -11.74 17.14
C THR A 212 -0.77 -13.06 17.63
N GLU A 213 -0.63 -14.05 16.76
CA GLU A 213 -0.23 -15.43 17.09
C GLU A 213 1.19 -15.76 16.65
N LYS A 214 1.90 -14.80 16.06
CA LYS A 214 3.26 -14.98 15.53
C LYS A 214 4.16 -13.80 15.84
N SER A 215 5.46 -14.07 15.89
CA SER A 215 6.45 -12.99 15.92
C SER A 215 6.86 -12.65 14.49
N GLY A 216 6.38 -11.52 13.98
CA GLY A 216 6.63 -11.07 12.61
C GLY A 216 7.37 -9.75 12.55
N THR A 217 7.96 -9.46 11.39
CA THR A 217 8.52 -8.15 11.06
C THR A 217 7.63 -7.51 9.98
N TRP A 218 7.17 -6.29 10.23
CA TRP A 218 6.37 -5.50 9.31
C TRP A 218 7.11 -4.22 8.95
N VAL A 219 6.89 -3.71 7.74
CA VAL A 219 7.38 -2.40 7.33
C VAL A 219 6.18 -1.55 6.96
N ASN A 220 5.98 -0.44 7.67
CA ASN A 220 4.83 0.42 7.46
C ASN A 220 5.00 1.31 6.21
N THR A 221 4.00 2.14 5.90
CA THR A 221 4.01 2.97 4.68
C THR A 221 5.16 3.98 4.62
N GLU A 222 5.68 4.47 5.75
CA GLU A 222 6.82 5.41 5.80
C GLU A 222 8.18 4.70 5.76
N GLY A 223 8.20 3.37 5.68
CA GLY A 223 9.44 2.59 5.62
C GLY A 223 9.99 2.18 6.98
N ARG A 224 9.23 2.38 8.07
CA ARG A 224 9.63 2.00 9.43
C ARG A 224 9.50 0.50 9.65
N VAL A 225 10.56 -0.12 10.14
CA VAL A 225 10.57 -1.55 10.47
C VAL A 225 10.03 -1.77 11.88
N GLN A 226 9.04 -2.63 12.03
CA GLN A 226 8.36 -2.89 13.30
C GLN A 226 8.32 -4.39 13.56
N MET A 227 8.48 -4.80 14.83
CA MET A 227 8.39 -6.19 15.23
C MET A 227 7.16 -6.41 16.11
N GLY A 228 6.30 -7.34 15.70
CA GLY A 228 5.22 -7.84 16.54
C GLY A 228 5.67 -9.03 17.35
N ASN A 229 5.18 -9.11 18.58
CA ASN A 229 5.37 -10.25 19.47
C ASN A 229 4.09 -11.08 19.53
N ARG A 230 4.27 -12.39 19.66
CA ARG A 230 3.17 -13.31 19.84
C ARG A 230 2.45 -13.03 21.17
N ALA A 231 1.15 -12.78 21.09
CA ALA A 231 0.26 -12.61 22.25
C ALA A 231 -0.45 -13.91 22.64
N GLY A 232 -0.76 -14.78 21.68
CA GLY A 232 -1.40 -16.08 21.91
C GLY A 232 -0.85 -17.15 20.98
N PHE A 233 -1.20 -18.41 21.21
CA PHE A 233 -0.84 -19.49 20.29
C PHE A 233 -1.88 -19.62 19.17
N ALA A 234 -1.43 -19.99 17.98
CA ALA A 234 -2.33 -20.25 16.87
C ALA A 234 -3.29 -21.41 17.20
N PRO A 235 -4.57 -21.34 16.80
CA PRO A 235 -5.56 -22.33 17.16
C PRO A 235 -5.34 -23.67 16.46
N GLY A 236 -5.64 -24.77 17.14
CA GLY A 236 -5.59 -26.12 16.59
C GLY A 236 -4.22 -26.49 16.04
N GLU A 237 -4.18 -26.86 14.76
CA GLU A 237 -2.95 -27.26 14.06
C GLU A 237 -2.32 -26.14 13.23
N ALA A 238 -2.80 -24.89 13.37
CA ALA A 238 -2.20 -23.76 12.69
C ALA A 238 -0.72 -23.58 13.07
N ARG A 239 0.07 -23.06 12.13
CA ARG A 239 1.52 -22.83 12.29
C ARG A 239 1.90 -21.43 11.82
N GLU A 240 3.06 -20.94 12.25
CA GLU A 240 3.62 -19.71 11.70
C GLU A 240 3.93 -19.88 10.20
N ASP A 241 3.67 -18.86 9.39
CA ASP A 241 3.69 -18.92 7.93
C ASP A 241 5.05 -19.39 7.39
N TRP A 242 6.14 -18.89 7.99
CA TRP A 242 7.49 -19.28 7.61
C TRP A 242 7.78 -20.75 7.89
N ALA A 243 7.22 -21.30 8.97
CA ALA A 243 7.41 -22.70 9.34
C ALA A 243 6.65 -23.63 8.38
N ILE A 244 5.47 -23.21 7.92
CA ILE A 244 4.72 -23.91 6.86
C ILE A 244 5.56 -23.98 5.58
N ILE A 245 6.07 -22.83 5.11
CA ILE A 245 6.88 -22.75 3.89
C ILE A 245 8.18 -23.56 4.04
N ARG A 246 8.83 -23.48 5.20
CA ARG A 246 10.03 -24.24 5.49
C ARG A 246 9.76 -25.74 5.49
N ALA A 247 8.71 -26.23 6.14
CA ALA A 247 8.34 -27.64 6.14
C ALA A 247 8.02 -28.13 4.71
N LEU A 248 7.22 -27.36 3.97
CA LEU A 248 6.89 -27.66 2.58
C LEU A 248 8.14 -27.75 1.69
N SER A 249 9.11 -26.87 1.88
CA SER A 249 10.36 -26.89 1.13
C SER A 249 11.13 -28.22 1.30
N ASP A 250 11.07 -28.82 2.49
CA ASP A 250 11.69 -30.12 2.78
C ASP A 250 10.98 -31.25 2.03
N VAL A 251 9.65 -31.28 2.12
CA VAL A 251 8.79 -32.26 1.45
C VAL A 251 9.00 -32.24 -0.07
N LEU A 252 9.26 -31.05 -0.65
CA LEU A 252 9.55 -30.87 -2.07
C LEU A 252 11.02 -31.15 -2.44
N GLY A 253 11.87 -31.56 -1.49
CA GLY A 253 13.29 -31.81 -1.73
C GLY A 253 14.11 -30.53 -2.02
N LYS A 254 13.60 -29.36 -1.63
CA LYS A 254 14.21 -28.03 -1.80
C LYS A 254 14.36 -27.32 -0.45
N LYS A 255 14.85 -28.07 0.54
CA LYS A 255 14.98 -27.65 1.94
C LYS A 255 15.66 -26.27 2.06
N LEU A 256 14.93 -25.31 2.63
CA LEU A 256 15.46 -23.97 2.91
C LEU A 256 16.51 -24.02 4.05
N PRO A 257 17.56 -23.17 4.01
CA PRO A 257 18.72 -23.27 4.89
C PRO A 257 18.51 -22.61 6.26
N PHE A 258 17.37 -22.82 6.91
CA PHE A 258 17.09 -22.35 8.27
C PHE A 258 16.06 -23.24 8.96
N ASP A 259 16.21 -23.43 10.27
CA ASP A 259 15.32 -24.28 11.08
C ASP A 259 14.69 -23.54 12.27
N SER A 260 14.93 -22.23 12.40
CA SER A 260 14.36 -21.38 13.44
C SER A 260 14.06 -19.99 12.92
N LEU A 261 13.13 -19.30 13.58
CA LEU A 261 12.83 -17.89 13.30
C LEU A 261 14.07 -16.99 13.50
N TYR A 262 14.93 -17.32 14.47
CA TYR A 262 16.19 -16.63 14.68
C TYR A 262 17.12 -16.75 13.46
N ALA A 263 17.31 -17.98 12.95
CA ALA A 263 18.13 -18.21 11.76
C ALA A 263 17.53 -17.54 10.50
N LEU A 264 16.20 -17.57 10.36
CA LEU A 264 15.51 -16.87 9.28
C LEU A 264 15.75 -15.35 9.36
N ARG A 265 15.65 -14.76 10.55
CA ARG A 265 15.94 -13.33 10.75
C ARG A 265 17.41 -13.00 10.50
N ALA A 266 18.33 -13.83 10.98
CA ALA A 266 19.75 -13.64 10.72
C ALA A 266 20.04 -13.62 9.20
N LYS A 267 19.39 -14.50 8.44
CA LYS A 267 19.47 -14.48 6.97
C LYS A 267 18.84 -13.22 6.38
N LEU A 268 17.65 -12.84 6.84
CA LEU A 268 16.98 -11.60 6.40
C LEU A 268 17.87 -10.38 6.60
N TYR A 269 18.48 -10.24 7.78
CA TYR A 269 19.35 -9.12 8.12
C TYR A 269 20.67 -9.14 7.36
N ALA A 270 21.22 -10.32 7.08
CA ALA A 270 22.40 -10.43 6.24
C ALA A 270 22.13 -9.98 4.79
N ASP A 271 20.99 -10.39 4.23
CA ASP A 271 20.61 -10.08 2.85
C ASP A 271 20.07 -8.63 2.71
N TYR A 272 19.38 -8.13 3.73
CA TYR A 272 18.71 -6.82 3.77
C TYR A 272 18.93 -6.14 5.15
N PRO A 273 20.09 -5.50 5.36
CA PRO A 273 20.51 -5.00 6.67
C PRO A 273 19.53 -4.06 7.38
N HIS A 274 18.80 -3.23 6.65
CA HIS A 274 17.87 -2.26 7.24
C HIS A 274 16.70 -2.92 7.99
N PHE A 275 16.39 -4.20 7.74
CA PHE A 275 15.40 -4.94 8.53
C PHE A 275 15.84 -5.19 9.99
N ALA A 276 17.13 -5.03 10.30
CA ALA A 276 17.65 -5.15 11.66
C ALA A 276 17.41 -3.89 12.51
N ASP A 277 17.21 -2.73 11.85
CA ASP A 277 17.04 -1.43 12.51
C ASP A 277 15.58 -1.25 12.94
N LEU A 278 15.20 -1.95 14.02
CA LEU A 278 13.84 -1.92 14.56
C LEU A 278 13.46 -0.52 15.04
N ASP A 279 12.23 -0.12 14.71
CA ASP A 279 11.64 1.18 14.97
C ASP A 279 12.30 2.35 14.23
N GLU A 280 13.26 2.09 13.34
CA GLU A 280 13.90 3.10 12.52
C GLU A 280 13.24 3.22 11.13
N ILE A 281 13.27 4.43 10.56
CA ILE A 281 12.90 4.67 9.16
C ILE A 281 14.16 4.58 8.33
N ALA A 282 14.31 3.50 7.57
CA ALA A 282 15.23 3.54 6.44
C ALA A 282 14.67 4.52 5.39
N THR A 283 15.45 5.50 4.95
CA THR A 283 14.96 6.58 4.08
C THR A 283 15.06 6.20 2.60
N GLY A 284 14.15 6.72 1.79
CA GLY A 284 14.28 6.75 0.33
C GLY A 284 15.09 7.96 -0.13
N SER A 285 15.59 7.95 -1.36
CA SER A 285 16.34 9.08 -1.92
C SER A 285 15.45 10.01 -2.74
N VAL A 286 15.67 11.32 -2.64
CA VAL A 286 15.06 12.30 -3.56
C VAL A 286 15.46 12.04 -5.01
N ASN A 287 16.66 11.49 -5.24
CA ASN A 287 17.15 11.14 -6.57
C ASN A 287 16.36 10.00 -7.20
N ASP A 288 15.79 9.10 -6.39
CA ASP A 288 14.90 8.03 -6.88
C ASP A 288 13.69 8.68 -7.57
N ILE A 289 13.09 9.68 -6.92
CA ILE A 289 11.91 10.39 -7.42
C ILE A 289 12.27 11.29 -8.62
N ALA A 290 13.37 12.03 -8.53
CA ALA A 290 13.82 12.89 -9.61
C ALA A 290 14.07 12.07 -10.89
N THR A 291 14.76 10.93 -10.76
CA THR A 291 15.01 10.00 -11.87
C THR A 291 13.72 9.41 -12.43
N LEU A 292 12.76 9.09 -11.55
CA LEU A 292 11.45 8.60 -11.96
C LEU A 292 10.68 9.64 -12.78
N GLY A 293 10.74 10.91 -12.39
CA GLY A 293 10.09 12.03 -13.07
C GLY A 293 10.70 12.41 -14.43
N LEU A 294 11.90 11.93 -14.75
CA LEU A 294 12.49 12.10 -16.09
C LEU A 294 11.86 11.19 -17.15
N LYS A 295 11.18 10.12 -16.72
CA LYS A 295 10.49 9.19 -17.60
C LYS A 295 9.04 9.63 -17.80
N SER A 296 8.45 9.18 -18.90
CA SER A 296 7.03 9.39 -19.19
C SER A 296 6.44 8.14 -19.82
N GLY A 297 5.17 7.87 -19.50
CA GLY A 297 4.37 6.84 -20.14
C GLY A 297 3.03 7.41 -20.60
N GLU A 298 2.26 6.60 -21.31
CA GLU A 298 0.92 6.96 -21.76
C GLU A 298 -0.06 6.89 -20.58
N LEU A 299 -0.84 7.96 -20.41
CA LEU A 299 -1.91 8.05 -19.43
C LEU A 299 -3.22 7.62 -20.10
N SER A 300 -3.84 6.57 -19.58
CA SER A 300 -5.12 6.09 -20.07
C SER A 300 -6.28 6.90 -19.49
N LYS A 301 -7.42 6.92 -20.18
CA LYS A 301 -8.63 7.59 -19.69
C LYS A 301 -9.24 6.86 -18.49
N GLY A 302 -10.12 7.56 -17.76
CA GLY A 302 -10.92 7.01 -16.66
C GLY A 302 -10.41 7.43 -15.29
N GLY A 303 -11.34 7.69 -14.37
CA GLY A 303 -11.03 8.21 -13.04
C GLY A 303 -10.24 7.26 -12.14
N PHE A 304 -9.62 7.81 -11.10
CA PHE A 304 -9.08 7.05 -9.99
C PHE A 304 -10.21 6.68 -9.03
N THR A 305 -10.20 5.44 -8.55
CA THR A 305 -11.20 4.94 -7.59
C THR A 305 -10.47 4.30 -6.42
N THR A 306 -10.96 4.48 -5.19
CA THR A 306 -10.32 3.82 -4.05
C THR A 306 -10.51 2.30 -4.14
N PRO A 307 -9.49 1.49 -3.82
CA PRO A 307 -9.65 0.05 -3.70
C PRO A 307 -10.48 -0.34 -2.46
N ILE A 308 -10.62 0.56 -1.48
CA ILE A 308 -11.35 0.30 -0.24
C ILE A 308 -12.84 0.59 -0.45
N LYS A 309 -13.65 -0.46 -0.69
CA LYS A 309 -15.10 -0.33 -0.88
C LYS A 309 -15.89 -0.26 0.42
N ASP A 310 -15.42 -0.95 1.45
CA ASP A 310 -15.97 -0.89 2.79
C ASP A 310 -14.82 -0.81 3.80
N PHE A 311 -14.76 0.30 4.53
CA PHE A 311 -13.73 0.57 5.54
C PHE A 311 -13.68 -0.49 6.64
N TYR A 312 -14.82 -1.11 6.97
CA TYR A 312 -14.90 -2.09 8.05
C TYR A 312 -14.58 -3.51 7.58
N LEU A 313 -14.51 -3.78 6.27
CA LEU A 313 -14.41 -5.13 5.70
C LEU A 313 -13.21 -5.28 4.74
N THR A 314 -12.08 -4.68 5.12
CA THR A 314 -10.89 -4.50 4.25
C THR A 314 -9.97 -5.70 4.12
N ASN A 315 -10.11 -6.70 4.99
CA ASN A 315 -9.27 -7.89 5.00
C ASN A 315 -10.02 -9.07 5.63
N PRO A 316 -9.51 -10.31 5.52
CA PRO A 316 -10.21 -11.51 5.99
C PRO A 316 -10.54 -11.50 7.49
N ILE A 317 -9.67 -10.92 8.32
CA ILE A 317 -9.90 -10.83 9.78
C ILE A 317 -11.10 -9.91 10.04
N ALA A 318 -11.12 -8.76 9.37
CA ALA A 318 -12.21 -7.80 9.50
C ALA A 318 -13.53 -8.36 8.95
N ARG A 319 -13.49 -9.09 7.83
CA ARG A 319 -14.67 -9.74 7.24
C ARG A 319 -15.22 -10.89 8.08
N ALA A 320 -14.37 -11.60 8.80
CA ALA A 320 -14.79 -12.64 9.75
C ALA A 320 -15.32 -12.07 11.08
N SER A 321 -15.18 -10.76 11.33
CA SER A 321 -15.63 -10.13 12.57
C SER A 321 -17.10 -9.75 12.53
N ALA A 322 -17.90 -10.33 13.44
CA ALA A 322 -19.30 -9.95 13.64
C ALA A 322 -19.45 -8.45 13.97
N VAL A 323 -18.55 -7.90 14.78
CA VAL A 323 -18.56 -6.49 15.18
C VAL A 323 -18.35 -5.58 13.97
N MET A 324 -17.42 -5.94 13.07
CA MET A 324 -17.19 -5.14 11.86
C MET A 324 -18.32 -5.27 10.85
N ALA A 325 -18.97 -6.43 10.77
CA ALA A 325 -20.17 -6.62 9.95
C ALA A 325 -21.32 -5.70 10.42
N GLU A 326 -21.55 -5.60 11.74
CA GLU A 326 -22.52 -4.67 12.33
C GLU A 326 -22.15 -3.21 12.04
N CYS A 327 -20.87 -2.85 12.19
CA CYS A 327 -20.38 -1.50 11.90
C CYS A 327 -20.58 -1.12 10.43
N SER A 328 -20.32 -2.04 9.49
CA SER A 328 -20.60 -1.86 8.05
C SER A 328 -22.09 -1.62 7.79
N ALA A 329 -22.97 -2.43 8.40
CA ALA A 329 -24.42 -2.28 8.24
C ALA A 329 -24.92 -0.94 8.77
N LEU A 330 -24.50 -0.54 9.97
CA LEU A 330 -24.86 0.75 10.57
C LEU A 330 -24.35 1.94 9.75
N ALA A 331 -23.12 1.86 9.23
CA ALA A 331 -22.58 2.92 8.39
C ALA A 331 -23.41 3.09 7.11
N ARG A 332 -23.76 1.99 6.42
CA ARG A 332 -24.60 2.02 5.21
C ARG A 332 -25.99 2.60 5.47
N ASN A 333 -26.63 2.23 6.59
CA ASN A 333 -27.97 2.72 6.93
C ASN A 333 -27.95 4.21 7.31
N ASN A 334 -26.91 4.68 8.00
CA ASN A 334 -26.74 6.11 8.31
C ASN A 334 -26.54 6.96 7.04
N PHE A 335 -25.98 6.39 5.96
CA PHE A 335 -25.90 7.08 4.67
C PHE A 335 -27.26 7.19 3.97
N GLN A 336 -28.20 6.26 4.17
CA GLN A 336 -29.54 6.36 3.61
C GLN A 336 -30.35 7.47 4.30
N VAL A 337 -30.30 7.55 5.63
CA VAL A 337 -31.02 8.58 6.40
C VAL A 337 -30.50 10.00 6.16
N ALA A 338 -29.21 10.15 5.84
CA ALA A 338 -28.62 11.46 5.51
C ALA A 338 -28.84 11.90 4.06
N ALA A 339 -29.41 11.04 3.21
CA ALA A 339 -29.71 11.31 1.80
C ALA A 339 -31.20 11.56 1.53
N GLU A 340 -32.05 11.47 2.56
CA GLU A 340 -33.45 11.95 2.59
C GLU A 340 -33.53 13.40 3.11
#